data_AF-A0A0Z8RBN6-F1
#
_entry.id   AF-A0A0Z8RBN6-F1
#
_cell.length_a   1.000
_cell.length_b   1.000
_cell.length_c   1.000
_cell.angle_alpha   90.00
_cell.angle_beta   90.00
_cell.angle_gamma   90.00
#
_symmetry.space_group_name_H-M   'P 1'
#
loop_
_entity.id
_entity.type
_entity.pdbx_description
1 polymer ?
#
loop_
_entity_poly.entity_id
_entity_poly.type
_entity_poly.pdbx_seq_one_letter_code
_entity_poly.pdbx_strand_id
1 'polypeptide(L)'
;MKEIIRGNKVVLNVQEWINKTSGRGEFKLRILDKTGQEIQIFDRSFFGFGTKPYEQVFKELFPWAKIIIDTDFYEEYDEEALWERDFEAASCTYHSSVGAIFDRDRFCYIYPEDCPTIEEWMRDVNNIRPYRVGAGEVAFYQLVLELNDVGRSFLIIDDFINNTHFYKLDKRLLD
;
A
#
# COMPACT_ATOMS: atom_id res chain seq x y z
N MET A 1 12.15 3.85 -4.94
CA MET A 1 12.61 2.87 -5.95
C MET A 1 13.98 2.27 -5.62
N LYS A 2 15.10 3.00 -5.73
CA LYS A 2 16.45 2.44 -5.42
C LYS A 2 16.57 1.85 -4.00
N GLU A 3 15.85 2.44 -3.05
CA GLU A 3 15.78 1.98 -1.65
C GLU A 3 15.18 0.57 -1.53
N ILE A 4 14.22 0.21 -2.39
CA ILE A 4 13.65 -1.14 -2.44
C ILE A 4 14.71 -2.15 -2.90
N ILE A 5 15.54 -1.80 -3.89
CA ILE A 5 16.67 -2.65 -4.35
C ILE A 5 17.70 -2.84 -3.23
N ARG A 6 17.94 -1.81 -2.41
CA ARG A 6 18.85 -1.91 -1.26
C ARG A 6 18.31 -2.84 -0.17
N GLY A 7 17.04 -3.25 -0.24
CA GLY A 7 16.36 -4.10 0.72
C GLY A 7 15.70 -3.32 1.85
N ASN A 8 15.46 -2.02 1.67
CA ASN A 8 14.69 -1.21 2.62
C ASN A 8 13.19 -1.33 2.28
N LYS A 9 12.34 -1.35 3.31
CA LYS A 9 10.88 -1.40 3.15
C LYS A 9 10.36 0.02 2.92
N VAL A 10 9.59 0.22 1.84
CA VAL A 10 8.97 1.51 1.54
C VAL A 10 7.50 1.44 1.93
N VAL A 11 7.11 2.27 2.88
CA VAL A 11 5.79 2.24 3.53
C VAL A 11 5.03 3.51 3.19
N LEU A 12 3.79 3.33 2.73
CA LEU A 12 2.84 4.39 2.44
C LEU A 12 1.69 4.31 3.45
N ASN A 13 1.59 5.32 4.32
CA ASN A 13 0.45 5.51 5.19
C ASN A 13 -0.51 6.52 4.55
N VAL A 14 -1.81 6.20 4.51
CA VAL A 14 -2.83 7.05 3.90
C VAL A 14 -4.01 7.24 4.84
N GLN A 15 -4.52 8.47 4.88
CA GLN A 15 -5.82 8.80 5.47
C GLN A 15 -6.74 9.32 4.37
N GLU A 16 -7.87 8.66 4.17
CA GLU A 16 -8.90 9.01 3.18
C GLU A 16 -10.15 9.54 3.89
N TRP A 17 -10.66 10.69 3.45
CA TRP A 17 -11.97 11.18 3.91
C TRP A 17 -13.09 10.61 3.04
N ILE A 18 -13.65 9.47 3.46
CA ILE A 18 -14.59 8.66 2.65
C ILE A 18 -15.91 9.37 2.33
N ASN A 19 -16.35 10.30 3.18
CA ASN A 19 -17.62 11.03 3.02
C ASN A 19 -17.46 12.40 2.33
N LYS A 20 -16.30 12.69 1.72
CA LYS A 20 -16.03 13.98 1.07
C LYS A 20 -15.83 13.78 -0.43
N THR A 21 -16.63 14.49 -1.23
CA THR A 21 -16.55 14.46 -2.71
C THR A 21 -15.29 15.12 -3.29
N SER A 22 -14.47 15.76 -2.46
CA SER A 22 -13.20 16.35 -2.89
C SER A 22 -12.12 15.30 -3.19
N GLY A 23 -12.29 14.06 -2.72
CA GLY A 23 -11.24 13.04 -2.76
C GLY A 23 -10.01 13.53 -2.00
N ARG A 24 -10.21 14.04 -0.77
CA ARG A 24 -9.12 14.51 0.08
C ARG A 24 -8.43 13.31 0.72
N GLY A 25 -7.11 13.26 0.64
CA GLY A 25 -6.32 12.32 1.43
C GLY A 25 -5.01 12.89 1.93
N GLU A 26 -4.52 12.36 3.04
CA GLU A 26 -3.18 12.64 3.58
C GLU A 26 -2.29 11.44 3.32
N PHE A 27 -1.13 11.68 2.70
CA PHE A 27 -0.23 10.64 2.22
C PHE A 27 1.13 10.84 2.87
N LYS A 28 1.59 9.82 3.59
CA LYS A 28 2.89 9.81 4.26
C LYS A 28 3.73 8.65 3.73
N LEU A 29 4.82 8.97 3.06
CA LEU A 29 5.76 7.99 2.52
C LEU A 29 7.01 7.93 3.38
N ARG A 30 7.36 6.72 3.79
CA ARG A 30 8.46 6.44 4.70
C ARG A 30 9.30 5.30 4.21
N ILE A 31 10.55 5.26 4.66
CA ILE A 31 11.47 4.16 4.42
C ILE A 31 11.85 3.59 5.78
N LEU A 32 11.72 2.28 5.92
CA LEU A 32 12.28 1.53 7.02
C LEU A 32 13.53 0.82 6.51
N ASP A 33 14.67 1.16 7.07
CA ASP A 33 15.91 0.47 6.74
C ASP A 33 15.99 -0.92 7.39
N LYS A 34 17.05 -1.67 7.08
CA LYS A 34 17.26 -3.02 7.63
C LYS A 34 17.47 -3.06 9.15
N THR A 35 17.78 -1.91 9.76
CA THR A 35 17.95 -1.77 11.21
C THR A 35 16.67 -1.36 11.92
N GLY A 36 15.61 -1.07 11.15
CA GLY A 36 14.34 -0.55 11.66
C GLY A 36 14.32 0.97 11.81
N GLN A 37 15.35 1.70 11.36
CA GLN A 37 15.34 3.16 11.37
C GLN A 37 14.36 3.69 10.31
N GLU A 38 13.52 4.62 10.74
CA GLU A 38 12.52 5.26 9.89
C GLU A 38 13.05 6.58 9.32
N ILE A 39 12.90 6.74 8.00
CA ILE A 39 13.18 7.98 7.28
C ILE A 39 11.89 8.43 6.59
N GLN A 40 11.34 9.55 7.03
CA GLN A 40 10.18 10.17 6.38
C GLN A 40 10.61 10.90 5.10
N ILE A 41 10.06 10.47 3.97
CA ILE A 41 10.39 11.01 2.65
C ILE A 41 9.40 12.09 2.24
N PHE A 42 8.13 11.90 2.60
CA PHE A 42 7.06 12.77 2.16
C PHE A 42 5.89 12.73 3.14
N ASP A 43 5.23 13.87 3.30
CA ASP A 43 3.97 14.03 4.04
C ASP A 43 3.22 15.22 3.44
N ARG A 44 2.16 14.94 2.70
CA ARG A 44 1.30 15.98 2.11
C ARG A 44 -0.15 15.54 2.05
N SER A 45 -1.00 16.55 2.08
CA SER A 45 -2.40 16.44 1.69
C SER A 45 -2.55 16.60 0.19
N PHE A 46 -3.31 15.70 -0.42
CA PHE A 46 -3.79 15.83 -1.78
C PHE A 46 -5.31 16.04 -1.79
N PHE A 47 -5.76 16.74 -2.82
CA PHE A 47 -7.16 17.01 -3.11
C PHE A 47 -7.39 16.82 -4.61
N GLY A 48 -8.65 16.61 -5.01
CA GLY A 48 -9.01 16.52 -6.42
C GLY A 48 -9.07 15.10 -6.97
N PHE A 49 -9.05 14.07 -6.12
CA PHE A 49 -9.36 12.70 -6.55
C PHE A 49 -10.86 12.49 -6.78
N GLY A 50 -11.72 13.45 -6.38
CA GLY A 50 -13.15 13.42 -6.64
C GLY A 50 -13.82 12.26 -5.90
N THR A 51 -14.60 11.47 -6.64
CA THR A 51 -15.27 10.25 -6.13
C THR A 51 -14.54 8.97 -6.53
N LYS A 52 -13.27 9.06 -6.95
CA LYS A 52 -12.49 7.86 -7.30
C LYS A 52 -12.24 7.02 -6.04
N PRO A 53 -12.46 5.70 -6.09
CA PRO A 53 -12.03 4.79 -5.04
C PRO A 53 -10.51 4.88 -4.84
N TYR A 54 -10.05 4.83 -3.59
CA TYR A 54 -8.63 5.05 -3.29
C TYR A 54 -7.74 3.92 -3.81
N GLU A 55 -8.26 2.72 -4.00
CA GLU A 55 -7.59 1.61 -4.68
C GLU A 55 -7.16 2.00 -6.10
N GLN A 56 -8.00 2.79 -6.79
CA GLN A 56 -7.66 3.35 -8.10
C GLN A 56 -6.66 4.50 -7.97
N VAL A 57 -6.82 5.38 -6.98
CA VAL A 57 -5.88 6.50 -6.72
C VAL A 57 -4.47 5.96 -6.46
N PHE A 58 -4.33 4.88 -5.69
CA PHE A 58 -3.04 4.26 -5.40
C PHE A 58 -2.35 3.76 -6.67
N LYS A 59 -3.09 3.06 -7.56
CA LYS A 59 -2.59 2.60 -8.86
C LYS A 59 -2.09 3.76 -9.73
N GLU A 60 -2.85 4.85 -9.76
CA GLU A 60 -2.54 6.03 -10.59
C GLU A 60 -1.35 6.84 -10.05
N LEU A 61 -1.21 6.97 -8.73
CA LEU A 61 -0.10 7.70 -8.10
C LEU A 61 1.22 6.92 -8.12
N PHE A 62 1.15 5.58 -8.03
CA PHE A 62 2.33 4.72 -7.94
C PHE A 62 2.34 3.64 -9.04
N PRO A 63 2.31 4.03 -10.34
CA PRO A 63 2.25 3.06 -11.44
C PRO A 63 3.52 2.20 -11.56
N TRP A 64 4.62 2.65 -10.96
CA TRP A 64 5.89 1.92 -10.89
C TRP A 64 5.92 0.86 -9.76
N ALA A 65 4.92 0.87 -8.87
CA ALA A 65 4.89 0.02 -7.70
C ALA A 65 3.86 -1.10 -7.84
N LYS A 66 4.18 -2.25 -7.26
CA LYS A 66 3.18 -3.22 -6.81
C LYS A 66 2.82 -2.82 -5.38
N ILE A 67 1.54 -2.59 -5.14
CA ILE A 67 1.03 -2.09 -3.87
C ILE A 67 0.41 -3.27 -3.13
N ILE A 68 0.90 -3.52 -1.92
CA ILE A 68 0.39 -4.57 -1.03
C ILE A 68 0.13 -3.96 0.35
N ILE A 69 -0.59 -4.67 1.20
CA ILE A 69 -0.76 -4.29 2.60
C ILE A 69 0.52 -4.59 3.41
N ASP A 70 0.64 -3.94 4.56
CA ASP A 70 1.57 -4.36 5.61
C ASP A 70 0.87 -5.43 6.48
N THR A 71 1.00 -6.71 6.12
CA THR A 71 0.25 -7.82 6.73
C THR A 71 0.39 -7.84 8.25
N ASP A 72 1.63 -7.81 8.76
CA ASP A 72 1.90 -7.84 10.21
C ASP A 72 1.17 -6.69 10.94
N PHE A 73 1.15 -5.51 10.32
CA PHE A 73 0.46 -4.35 10.88
C PHE A 73 -1.06 -4.51 10.87
N TYR A 74 -1.62 -5.11 9.80
CA TYR A 74 -3.05 -5.36 9.70
C TYR A 74 -3.50 -6.43 10.69
N GLU A 75 -2.71 -7.50 10.85
CA GLU A 75 -2.99 -8.57 11.82
C GLU A 75 -3.01 -8.03 13.25
N GLU A 76 -2.03 -7.21 13.64
CA GLU A 76 -2.00 -6.57 14.97
C GLU A 76 -3.27 -5.74 15.25
N TYR A 77 -3.69 -4.92 14.28
CA TYR A 77 -4.90 -4.10 14.41
C TYR A 77 -6.20 -4.92 14.40
N ASP A 78 -6.29 -5.96 13.57
CA ASP A 78 -7.45 -6.85 13.52
C ASP A 78 -7.57 -7.64 14.84
N GLU A 79 -6.45 -8.11 15.41
CA GLU A 79 -6.40 -8.78 16.72
C GLU A 79 -6.79 -7.83 17.86
N GLU A 80 -6.28 -6.60 17.86
CA GLU A 80 -6.64 -5.58 18.84
C GLU A 80 -8.15 -5.27 18.80
N ALA A 81 -8.73 -5.10 17.61
CA ALA A 81 -10.16 -4.88 17.44
C ALA A 81 -11.01 -6.03 18.02
N LEU A 82 -10.57 -7.28 17.85
CA LEU A 82 -11.21 -8.45 18.45
C LEU A 82 -11.08 -8.47 19.98
N TRP A 83 -9.88 -8.16 20.49
CA TRP A 83 -9.58 -8.14 21.91
C TRP A 83 -10.37 -7.06 22.67
N GLU A 84 -10.41 -5.84 22.13
CA GLU A 84 -11.12 -4.70 22.72
C GLU A 84 -12.64 -4.77 22.52
N ARG A 85 -13.11 -5.75 21.74
CA ARG A 85 -14.51 -5.88 21.34
C ARG A 85 -15.03 -4.66 20.56
N ASP A 86 -14.15 -4.01 19.81
CA ASP A 86 -14.52 -2.91 18.92
C ASP A 86 -15.21 -3.46 17.67
N PHE A 87 -16.54 -3.46 17.71
CA PHE A 87 -17.35 -3.93 16.59
C PHE A 87 -17.19 -3.08 15.33
N GLU A 88 -16.93 -1.77 15.45
CA GLU A 88 -16.75 -0.90 14.29
C GLU A 88 -15.44 -1.24 13.57
N ALA A 89 -14.35 -1.37 14.33
CA ALA A 89 -13.06 -1.80 13.81
C ALA A 89 -13.12 -3.24 13.24
N ALA A 90 -13.75 -4.17 13.96
CA ALA A 90 -13.97 -5.54 13.50
C ALA A 90 -14.92 -5.62 12.27
N SER A 91 -15.81 -4.64 12.08
CA SER A 91 -16.69 -4.63 10.90
C SER A 91 -16.00 -4.18 9.60
N CYS A 92 -14.81 -3.58 9.68
CA CYS A 92 -14.05 -3.08 8.54
C CYS A 92 -13.27 -4.21 7.82
N THR A 93 -13.93 -5.22 7.23
CA THR A 93 -13.22 -6.51 7.06
C THR A 93 -13.22 -7.23 5.71
N TYR A 94 -11.99 -7.67 5.38
CA TYR A 94 -11.58 -8.80 4.55
C TYR A 94 -12.49 -10.04 4.69
N HIS A 95 -13.00 -10.29 5.89
CA HIS A 95 -13.90 -11.39 6.22
C HIS A 95 -15.13 -11.48 5.32
N SER A 96 -15.78 -10.36 5.02
CA SER A 96 -16.94 -10.36 4.11
C SER A 96 -16.55 -10.72 2.67
N SER A 97 -15.31 -10.41 2.28
CA SER A 97 -14.79 -10.63 0.93
C SER A 97 -14.32 -12.06 0.69
N VAL A 98 -13.95 -12.80 1.75
CA VAL A 98 -13.57 -14.22 1.69
C VAL A 98 -14.68 -15.17 2.19
N GLY A 99 -15.89 -14.65 2.41
CA GLY A 99 -17.03 -15.45 2.88
C GLY A 99 -16.94 -15.91 4.33
N ALA A 100 -16.09 -15.27 5.14
CA ALA A 100 -16.03 -15.53 6.57
C ALA A 100 -17.23 -14.92 7.30
N ILE A 101 -17.72 -15.62 8.32
CA ILE A 101 -18.87 -15.24 9.13
C ILE A 101 -18.36 -14.76 10.49
N PHE A 102 -18.82 -13.60 10.95
CA PHE A 102 -18.52 -13.13 12.30
C PHE A 102 -19.51 -13.71 13.32
N ASP A 103 -19.00 -14.54 14.24
CA ASP A 103 -19.75 -15.04 15.39
C ASP A 103 -19.76 -13.95 16.47
N ARG A 104 -20.92 -13.32 16.68
CA ARG A 104 -21.09 -12.24 17.66
C ARG A 104 -21.02 -12.71 19.11
N ASP A 105 -21.39 -13.96 19.38
CA ASP A 105 -21.42 -14.50 20.74
C ASP A 105 -19.99 -14.83 21.20
N ARG A 106 -19.18 -15.38 20.28
CA ARG A 106 -17.77 -15.72 20.52
C ARG A 106 -16.80 -14.59 20.21
N PHE A 107 -17.26 -13.57 19.48
CA PHE A 107 -16.47 -12.44 19.01
C PHE A 107 -15.25 -12.90 18.18
N CYS A 108 -15.50 -13.78 17.20
CA CYS A 108 -14.46 -14.31 16.31
C CYS A 108 -14.98 -14.52 14.89
N TYR A 109 -14.06 -14.62 13.92
CA TYR A 109 -14.39 -14.97 12.55
C TYR A 109 -14.32 -16.48 12.33
N ILE A 110 -15.29 -16.99 11.58
CA ILE A 110 -15.36 -18.36 11.10
C ILE A 110 -15.06 -18.32 9.60
N TYR A 111 -13.91 -18.84 9.20
CA TYR A 111 -13.48 -18.84 7.81
C TYR A 111 -13.88 -20.13 7.08
N PRO A 112 -14.16 -20.08 5.77
CA PRO A 112 -14.24 -21.28 4.92
C PRO A 112 -12.92 -22.06 4.88
N GLU A 113 -12.96 -23.37 4.65
CA GLU A 113 -11.78 -24.25 4.65
C GLU A 113 -10.70 -23.82 3.62
N ASP A 114 -11.11 -23.32 2.45
CA ASP A 114 -10.21 -22.92 1.36
C ASP A 114 -10.02 -21.39 1.24
N CYS A 115 -10.15 -20.63 2.34
CA CYS A 115 -9.99 -19.18 2.28
C CYS A 115 -8.51 -18.79 2.03
N PRO A 116 -8.21 -17.91 1.07
CA PRO A 116 -6.86 -17.37 0.89
C PRO A 116 -6.50 -16.53 2.12
N THR A 117 -5.23 -16.41 2.51
CA THR A 117 -4.83 -15.52 3.61
C THR A 117 -5.12 -14.05 3.29
N ILE A 118 -5.09 -13.16 4.29
CA ILE A 118 -5.27 -11.72 4.05
C ILE A 118 -4.23 -11.17 3.08
N GLU A 119 -2.97 -11.61 3.23
CA GLU A 119 -1.89 -11.26 2.32
C GLU A 119 -2.20 -11.72 0.89
N GLU A 120 -2.60 -12.99 0.72
CA GLU A 120 -2.89 -13.55 -0.60
C GLU A 120 -4.07 -12.86 -1.28
N TRP A 121 -5.13 -12.59 -0.54
CA TRP A 121 -6.31 -11.90 -1.04
C TRP A 121 -6.01 -10.46 -1.45
N MET A 122 -5.26 -9.73 -0.61
CA MET A 122 -4.94 -8.30 -0.81
C MET A 122 -3.69 -8.07 -1.65
N ARG A 123 -3.11 -9.11 -2.25
CA ARG A 123 -2.17 -8.95 -3.36
C ARG A 123 -2.81 -8.29 -4.58
N ASP A 124 -4.13 -8.46 -4.76
CA ASP A 124 -4.88 -7.61 -5.68
C ASP A 124 -5.18 -6.28 -4.97
N VAL A 125 -4.66 -5.20 -5.54
CA VAL A 125 -4.90 -3.83 -5.06
C VAL A 125 -6.38 -3.44 -5.08
N ASN A 126 -7.24 -4.08 -5.87
CA ASN A 126 -8.69 -3.89 -5.78
C ASN A 126 -9.31 -4.45 -4.49
N ASN A 127 -8.59 -5.34 -3.81
CA ASN A 127 -9.02 -5.97 -2.57
C ASN A 127 -8.42 -5.28 -1.33
N ILE A 128 -7.57 -4.26 -1.51
CA ILE A 128 -6.99 -3.51 -0.39
C ILE A 128 -8.12 -2.78 0.34
N ARG A 129 -8.13 -2.92 1.66
CA ARG A 129 -9.05 -2.22 2.55
C ARG A 129 -8.27 -1.32 3.53
N PRO A 130 -8.95 -0.38 4.20
CA PRO A 130 -8.36 0.26 5.37
C PRO A 130 -8.25 -0.71 6.54
N TYR A 131 -7.19 -0.59 7.34
CA TYR A 131 -7.07 -1.34 8.60
C TYR A 131 -8.01 -0.79 9.68
N ARG A 132 -8.48 0.46 9.53
CA ARG A 132 -9.42 1.10 10.46
C ARG A 132 -10.21 2.19 9.75
N VAL A 133 -11.46 2.40 10.17
CA VAL A 133 -12.23 3.61 9.86
C VAL A 133 -12.46 4.38 11.16
N GLY A 134 -11.91 5.59 11.25
CA GLY A 134 -12.06 6.45 12.41
C GLY A 134 -13.37 7.24 12.36
N ALA A 135 -14.22 7.03 13.36
CA ALA A 135 -15.49 7.73 13.56
C ALA A 135 -16.42 7.71 12.32
N GLY A 136 -16.36 6.64 11.51
CA GLY A 136 -17.07 6.56 10.23
C GLY A 136 -16.69 7.60 9.17
N GLU A 137 -15.61 8.38 9.35
CA GLU A 137 -15.26 9.49 8.46
C GLU A 137 -13.92 9.34 7.74
N VAL A 138 -12.94 8.70 8.39
CA VAL A 138 -11.58 8.63 7.87
C VAL A 138 -11.12 7.17 7.78
N ALA A 139 -10.84 6.70 6.57
CA ALA A 139 -10.26 5.38 6.32
C ALA A 139 -8.73 5.44 6.38
N PHE A 140 -8.12 4.54 7.15
CA PHE A 140 -6.68 4.50 7.37
C PHE A 140 -6.06 3.29 6.67
N TYR A 141 -5.00 3.51 5.88
CA TYR A 141 -4.29 2.46 5.15
C TYR A 141 -2.82 2.45 5.53
N GLN A 142 -2.23 1.25 5.58
CA GLN A 142 -0.80 1.03 5.77
C GLN A 142 -0.32 0.07 4.68
N LEU A 143 0.33 0.62 3.65
CA LEU A 143 0.67 -0.10 2.44
C LEU A 143 2.19 -0.20 2.29
N VAL A 144 2.63 -1.26 1.63
CA VAL A 144 4.03 -1.47 1.24
C VAL A 144 4.14 -1.34 -0.28
N LEU A 145 5.12 -0.56 -0.72
CA LEU A 145 5.41 -0.36 -2.14
C LEU A 145 6.58 -1.26 -2.55
N GLU A 146 6.30 -2.26 -3.36
CA GLU A 146 7.31 -3.11 -4.01
C GLU A 146 7.55 -2.65 -5.45
N LEU A 147 8.70 -2.99 -6.04
CA LEU A 147 8.91 -2.75 -7.47
C LEU A 147 8.04 -3.72 -8.29
N ASN A 148 7.27 -3.18 -9.23
CA ASN A 148 6.71 -3.95 -10.33
C ASN A 148 7.66 -3.91 -11.55
N ASP A 149 7.23 -4.50 -12.67
CA ASP A 149 8.06 -4.61 -13.87
C ASP A 149 8.32 -3.24 -14.54
N VAL A 150 7.37 -2.30 -14.42
CA VAL A 150 7.56 -0.92 -14.89
C VAL A 150 8.65 -0.24 -14.07
N GLY A 151 8.58 -0.33 -12.73
CA GLY A 151 9.58 0.24 -11.83
C GLY A 151 10.97 -0.37 -12.02
N ARG A 152 11.06 -1.69 -12.21
CA ARG A 152 12.33 -2.38 -12.54
C ARG A 152 12.90 -1.91 -13.87
N SER A 153 12.08 -1.84 -14.91
CA SER A 153 12.50 -1.41 -16.24
C SER A 153 12.99 0.04 -16.25
N PHE A 154 12.29 0.93 -15.53
CA PHE A 154 12.72 2.32 -15.37
C PHE A 154 14.10 2.41 -14.74
N LEU A 155 14.38 1.62 -13.68
CA LEU A 155 15.69 1.63 -13.01
C LEU A 155 16.82 1.12 -13.90
N ILE A 156 16.57 0.14 -14.76
CA ILE A 156 17.55 -0.34 -15.75
C ILE A 156 17.90 0.78 -16.74
N ILE A 157 16.89 1.49 -17.24
CA ILE A 157 17.09 2.60 -18.18
C ILE A 157 17.80 3.78 -17.49
N ASP A 158 17.40 4.13 -16.26
CA ASP A 158 18.03 5.17 -15.44
C ASP A 158 19.51 4.87 -15.20
N ASP A 159 19.84 3.63 -14.84
CA ASP A 159 21.22 3.18 -14.66
C ASP A 159 22.01 3.25 -15.97
N PHE A 160 21.43 2.76 -17.07
CA PHE A 160 22.06 2.81 -18.38
C PHE A 160 22.38 4.24 -18.81
N ILE A 161 21.43 5.17 -18.67
CA ILE A 161 21.61 6.58 -19.08
C ILE A 161 22.67 7.29 -18.22
N ASN A 162 22.64 7.07 -16.90
CA ASN A 162 23.47 7.85 -15.97
C ASN A 162 24.87 7.25 -15.72
N ASN A 163 25.01 5.92 -15.79
CA ASN A 163 26.26 5.23 -15.45
C ASN A 163 26.98 4.61 -16.66
N THR A 164 26.33 4.52 -17.82
CA THR A 164 27.01 4.11 -19.06
C THR A 164 27.54 5.34 -19.78
N HIS A 165 28.80 5.30 -20.20
CA HIS A 165 29.32 6.30 -21.12
C HIS A 165 28.57 6.13 -22.43
N PHE A 166 27.56 6.98 -22.66
CA PHE A 166 26.90 7.14 -23.95
C PHE A 166 27.96 7.12 -25.04
N TYR A 167 27.72 6.35 -26.10
CA TYR A 167 28.62 6.17 -27.25
C TYR A 167 29.46 7.44 -27.45
N LYS A 168 30.74 7.40 -27.06
CA LYS A 168 31.70 8.37 -27.58
C LYS A 168 31.69 8.07 -29.07
N LEU A 169 30.94 8.85 -29.84
CA LEU A 169 31.02 8.85 -31.29
C LEU A 169 32.51 8.94 -31.61
N ASP A 170 33.06 7.83 -32.12
CA ASP A 170 34.44 7.82 -32.55
C ASP A 170 34.53 8.85 -33.65
N LYS A 171 35.24 9.96 -33.41
CA LYS A 171 35.40 11.03 -34.38
C LYS A 171 36.01 10.51 -35.69
N ARG A 172 36.70 9.35 -35.66
CA ARG A 172 37.22 8.67 -36.84
C ARG A 172 36.15 8.06 -37.76
N LEU A 173 34.90 7.94 -37.29
CA LEU A 173 33.75 7.49 -38.10
C LEU A 173 33.02 8.68 -38.76
N LEU A 174 33.47 9.92 -38.48
CA LEU A 174 32.91 11.16 -39.02
C LEU A 174 33.85 11.83 -40.06
N ASP A 175 35.04 11.24 -40.28
CA ASP A 175 36.05 11.63 -41.29
C ASP A 175 36.15 10.54 -42.37
#